data_AF-A0A6J3A7M4-F1
#
_entry.id   AF-A0A6J3A7M4-F1
#
_cell.length_a   1.000
_cell.length_b   1.000
_cell.length_c   1.000
_cell.angle_alpha   90.00
_cell.angle_beta   90.00
_cell.angle_gamma   90.00
#
_symmetry.space_group_name_H-M   'P 1'
#
loop_
_entity.id
_entity.type
_entity.pdbx_description
1 polymer ?
#
loop_
_entity_poly.entity_id
_entity_poly.type
_entity_poly.pdbx_seq_one_letter_code
_entity_poly.pdbx_strand_id
1 'polypeptide(L)'
;MFPKASLLLGLTVPGSQLWTFRKAFADISKNHGYFTVSVELAVTCFSSGSEDAQAHRLLEVGRAQQESWTVIFLMDLELGRTICRKRAEDLGHCPLQEGPGEKKVSCTFVVDSQPWITQFTLVNSTCQQNQGEGPPAPAADPLPLDDVPGS
;
A
#
# COMPACT_ATOMS: atom_id res chain seq x y z
N MET A 1 -71.83 27.28 7.89
CA MET A 1 -70.90 26.22 8.33
C MET A 1 -69.85 26.05 7.25
N PHE A 2 -68.61 26.51 7.48
CA PHE A 2 -67.46 26.30 6.60
C PHE A 2 -66.33 25.74 7.48
N PRO A 3 -65.61 24.69 7.08
CA PRO A 3 -64.58 24.13 7.95
C PRO A 3 -63.39 25.07 7.96
N LYS A 4 -62.89 25.39 9.17
CA LYS A 4 -61.63 26.10 9.35
C LYS A 4 -60.50 25.17 8.92
N ALA A 5 -59.81 25.50 7.84
CA ALA A 5 -58.58 24.84 7.45
C ALA A 5 -57.49 25.22 8.47
N SER A 6 -57.09 24.26 9.31
CA SER A 6 -55.91 24.42 10.16
C SER A 6 -54.66 24.33 9.30
N LEU A 7 -53.98 25.46 9.08
CA LEU A 7 -52.61 25.47 8.60
C LEU A 7 -51.70 24.95 9.73
N LEU A 8 -51.30 23.69 9.65
CA LEU A 8 -50.20 23.18 10.45
C LEU A 8 -48.91 23.71 9.84
N LEU A 9 -48.35 24.76 10.46
CA LEU A 9 -46.99 25.20 10.16
C LEU A 9 -46.05 24.10 10.67
N GLY A 10 -45.56 23.27 9.75
CA GLY A 10 -44.61 22.21 10.08
C GLY A 10 -43.35 22.84 10.68
N LEU A 11 -43.04 22.52 11.93
CA LEU A 11 -41.73 22.77 12.53
C LEU A 11 -40.73 21.85 11.83
N THR A 12 -40.01 22.37 10.84
CA THR A 12 -38.76 21.76 10.42
C THR A 12 -37.75 21.98 11.54
N VAL A 13 -37.58 20.96 12.39
CA VAL A 13 -36.41 20.89 13.26
C VAL A 13 -35.20 20.92 12.32
N PRO A 14 -34.32 21.94 12.37
CA PRO A 14 -33.06 21.88 11.65
C PRO A 14 -32.38 20.64 12.17
N GLY A 15 -32.22 19.63 11.30
CA GLY A 15 -31.72 18.32 11.67
C GLY A 15 -30.55 18.51 12.61
N SER A 16 -30.65 17.94 13.81
CA SER A 16 -29.48 17.83 14.67
C SER A 16 -28.37 17.33 13.77
N GLN A 17 -27.28 18.10 13.68
CA GLN A 17 -26.03 17.59 13.17
C GLN A 17 -25.69 16.46 14.14
N LEU A 18 -26.28 15.28 13.94
CA LEU A 18 -25.71 14.02 14.35
C LEU A 18 -24.35 14.11 13.67
N TRP A 19 -23.35 14.54 14.43
CA TRP A 19 -21.96 14.23 14.13
C TRP A 19 -21.98 12.75 13.87
N THR A 20 -22.11 12.41 12.59
CA THR A 20 -22.15 11.04 12.17
C THR A 20 -20.85 10.47 12.73
N PHE A 21 -20.96 9.48 13.61
CA PHE A 21 -19.86 8.63 14.02
C PHE A 21 -19.40 7.84 12.80
N ARG A 22 -19.05 8.55 11.73
CA ARG A 22 -18.65 8.01 10.45
C ARG A 22 -17.25 7.49 10.72
N LYS A 23 -17.08 6.18 10.59
CA LYS A 23 -15.76 5.55 10.47
C LYS A 23 -15.04 6.28 9.34
N ALA A 24 -14.21 7.23 9.74
CA ALA A 24 -13.52 8.14 8.85
C ALA A 24 -12.04 7.89 9.06
N PHE A 25 -11.34 7.77 7.94
CA PHE A 25 -9.90 7.79 7.93
C PHE A 25 -9.45 9.25 7.90
N ALA A 26 -8.53 9.60 8.80
CA ALA A 26 -7.89 10.91 8.83
C ALA A 26 -6.39 10.73 8.58
N ASP A 27 -5.79 11.68 7.87
CA ASP A 27 -4.35 11.68 7.62
C ASP A 27 -3.58 11.81 8.93
N ILE A 28 -2.51 11.03 9.03
CA ILE A 28 -1.58 11.06 10.16
C ILE A 28 -0.15 11.28 9.67
N SER A 29 0.74 11.63 10.59
CA SER A 29 2.17 11.67 10.29
C SER A 29 2.67 10.27 9.93
N LYS A 30 3.47 10.18 8.86
CA LYS A 30 4.18 8.94 8.47
C LYS A 30 5.17 8.48 9.53
N ASN A 31 5.55 9.35 10.47
CA ASN A 31 6.45 9.06 11.59
C ASN A 31 5.68 8.68 12.88
N HIS A 32 4.37 8.45 12.81
CA HIS A 32 3.59 8.01 13.97
C HIS A 32 4.04 6.61 14.40
N GLY A 33 4.41 6.42 15.67
CA GLY A 33 5.13 5.21 16.12
C GLY A 33 4.43 3.89 15.76
N TYR A 34 3.15 3.75 16.09
CA TYR A 34 2.39 2.52 15.75
C TYR A 34 2.17 2.35 14.24
N PHE A 35 2.16 3.46 13.50
CA PHE A 35 2.04 3.41 12.04
C PHE A 35 3.32 2.85 11.43
N THR A 36 4.50 3.30 11.87
CA THR A 36 5.79 2.79 11.39
C THR A 36 5.93 1.28 11.62
N VAL A 37 5.56 0.79 12.81
CA VAL A 37 5.54 -0.65 13.12
C VAL A 37 4.54 -1.41 12.23
N SER A 38 3.38 -0.81 11.94
CA SER A 38 2.37 -1.39 11.06
C SER A 38 2.86 -1.49 9.60
N VAL A 39 3.64 -0.51 9.14
CA VAL A 39 4.29 -0.54 7.82
C VAL A 39 5.29 -1.70 7.74
N GLU A 40 6.13 -1.89 8.76
CA GLU A 40 7.08 -3.00 8.81
C GLU A 40 6.38 -4.36 8.77
N LEU A 41 5.27 -4.51 9.52
CA LEU A 41 4.44 -5.71 9.46
C LEU A 41 3.88 -5.93 8.05
N ALA A 42 3.29 -4.91 7.43
CA ALA A 42 2.69 -5.01 6.11
C ALA A 42 3.71 -5.44 5.04
N VAL A 43 4.90 -4.83 5.05
CA VAL A 43 6.01 -5.18 4.16
C VAL A 43 6.45 -6.63 4.39
N THR A 44 6.58 -7.05 5.65
CA THR A 44 6.99 -8.42 6.01
C THR A 44 5.95 -9.45 5.59
N CYS A 45 4.67 -9.19 5.81
CA CYS A 45 3.57 -10.05 5.38
C CYS A 45 3.55 -10.21 3.86
N PHE A 46 3.64 -9.10 3.12
CA PHE A 46 3.69 -9.15 1.66
C PHE A 46 4.93 -9.89 1.15
N SER A 47 6.11 -9.51 1.65
CA SER A 47 7.38 -10.13 1.28
C SER A 47 7.35 -11.63 1.55
N SER A 48 6.76 -12.08 2.67
CA SER A 48 6.68 -13.52 2.98
C SER A 48 5.66 -14.25 2.10
N GLY A 49 4.48 -13.65 1.87
CA GLY A 49 3.36 -14.26 1.16
C GLY A 49 3.43 -14.20 -0.37
N SER A 50 4.30 -13.38 -0.95
CA SER A 50 4.42 -13.29 -2.42
C SER A 50 4.95 -14.59 -3.06
N GLU A 51 4.73 -14.79 -4.36
CA GLU A 51 5.28 -15.95 -5.06
C GLU A 51 6.75 -15.76 -5.48
N ASP A 52 7.25 -14.53 -5.44
CA ASP A 52 8.64 -14.23 -5.79
C ASP A 52 9.60 -14.95 -4.83
N ALA A 53 10.76 -15.40 -5.31
CA ALA A 53 11.79 -15.98 -4.43
C ALA A 53 12.53 -14.92 -3.59
N GLN A 54 12.51 -13.67 -4.09
CA GLN A 54 13.19 -12.52 -3.51
C GLN A 54 12.29 -11.79 -2.51
N ALA A 55 12.93 -11.20 -1.52
CA ALA A 55 12.26 -10.32 -0.58
C ALA A 55 11.89 -9.00 -1.24
N HIS A 56 10.87 -8.34 -0.69
CA HIS A 56 10.49 -6.98 -1.05
C HIS A 56 10.78 -6.02 0.11
N ARG A 57 11.12 -4.79 -0.24
CA ARG A 57 11.38 -3.69 0.70
C ARG A 57 10.51 -2.49 0.36
N LEU A 58 10.18 -1.70 1.37
CA LEU A 58 9.52 -0.41 1.22
C LEU A 58 10.38 0.56 0.39
N LEU A 59 9.77 1.16 -0.63
CA LEU A 59 10.30 2.29 -1.40
C LEU A 59 9.74 3.60 -0.87
N GLU A 60 8.42 3.66 -0.79
CA GLU A 60 7.71 4.88 -0.42
C GLU A 60 6.42 4.56 0.34
N VAL A 61 6.09 5.42 1.31
CA VAL A 61 4.76 5.48 1.90
C VAL A 61 3.97 6.57 1.18
N GLY A 62 2.91 6.21 0.47
CA GLY A 62 1.98 7.15 -0.17
C GLY A 62 1.01 7.73 0.85
N ARG A 63 -0.13 7.05 1.04
CA ARG A 63 -1.15 7.40 2.03
C ARG A 63 -0.79 6.87 3.43
N ALA A 64 -1.08 7.65 4.46
CA ALA A 64 -0.94 7.29 5.86
C ALA A 64 -2.15 7.81 6.64
N GLN A 65 -3.12 6.94 6.91
CA GLN A 65 -4.36 7.32 7.55
C GLN A 65 -4.69 6.41 8.73
N GLN A 66 -5.38 6.98 9.71
CA GLN A 66 -5.91 6.24 10.86
C GLN A 66 -7.43 6.38 10.91
N GLU A 67 -8.10 5.27 11.21
CA GLU A 67 -9.55 5.29 11.46
C GLU A 67 -9.85 5.93 12.82
N SER A 68 -10.84 6.82 12.84
CA SER A 68 -11.28 7.51 14.06
C SER A 68 -11.60 6.55 15.20
N TRP A 69 -11.06 6.85 16.39
CA TRP A 69 -11.27 6.11 17.65
C TRP A 69 -10.71 4.67 17.69
N THR A 70 -9.98 4.25 16.65
CA THR A 70 -9.28 2.96 16.62
C THR A 70 -7.79 3.19 16.42
N VAL A 71 -6.98 2.12 16.44
CA VAL A 71 -5.59 2.15 15.98
C VAL A 71 -5.46 1.29 14.73
N ILE A 72 -6.45 1.44 13.83
CA ILE A 72 -6.48 0.81 12.51
C ILE A 72 -5.90 1.78 11.51
N PHE A 73 -4.88 1.35 10.78
CA PHE A 73 -4.21 2.15 9.78
C PHE A 73 -4.58 1.70 8.38
N LEU A 74 -4.86 2.68 7.51
CA LEU A 74 -4.92 2.52 6.06
C LEU A 74 -3.67 3.15 5.46
N MET A 75 -2.93 2.37 4.68
CA MET A 75 -1.67 2.83 4.10
C MET A 75 -1.54 2.38 2.65
N ASP A 76 -0.98 3.25 1.82
CA ASP A 76 -0.47 2.85 0.50
C ASP A 76 1.03 2.80 0.55
N LEU A 77 1.59 1.68 0.12
CA LEU A 77 3.02 1.44 0.09
C LEU A 77 3.45 1.09 -1.32
N GLU A 78 4.54 1.68 -1.77
CA GLU A 78 5.30 1.17 -2.90
C GLU A 78 6.38 0.24 -2.39
N LEU A 79 6.43 -0.98 -2.93
CA LEU A 79 7.42 -1.98 -2.57
C LEU A 79 8.27 -2.31 -3.79
N GLY A 80 9.56 -2.52 -3.56
CA GLY A 80 10.54 -2.88 -4.57
C GLY A 80 11.13 -4.25 -4.27
N ARG A 81 11.30 -5.05 -5.33
CA ARG A 81 12.03 -6.31 -5.25
C ARG A 81 13.48 -6.06 -4.88
N THR A 82 14.02 -6.90 -4.02
CA THR A 82 15.43 -6.86 -3.59
C THR A 82 16.23 -7.98 -4.25
N ILE A 83 17.55 -7.93 -4.13
CA ILE A 83 18.42 -9.03 -4.58
C ILE A 83 18.41 -10.23 -3.60
N CYS A 84 17.97 -10.01 -2.35
CA CYS A 84 18.02 -11.02 -1.31
C CYS A 84 16.85 -11.99 -1.40
N ARG A 85 17.08 -13.23 -0.99
CA ARG A 85 16.02 -14.23 -0.79
C ARG A 85 15.28 -13.95 0.52
N LYS A 86 14.02 -14.36 0.60
CA LYS A 86 13.14 -14.13 1.77
C LYS A 86 13.65 -14.63 3.12
N ARG A 87 14.55 -15.63 3.13
CA ARG A 87 15.16 -16.19 4.35
C ARG A 87 16.59 -15.75 4.57
N ALA A 88 17.05 -14.71 3.86
CA ALA A 88 18.35 -14.12 4.11
C ALA A 88 18.37 -13.43 5.48
N GLU A 89 19.53 -13.45 6.12
CA GLU A 89 19.78 -12.62 7.29
C GLU A 89 19.80 -11.15 6.86
N ASP A 90 19.31 -10.26 7.74
CA ASP A 90 19.33 -8.80 7.54
C ASP A 90 18.61 -8.26 6.28
N LEU A 91 17.32 -8.60 6.13
CA LEU A 91 16.48 -8.05 5.06
C LEU A 91 16.34 -6.51 5.10
N GLY A 92 16.59 -5.87 6.25
CA GLY A 92 16.46 -4.42 6.43
C GLY A 92 17.48 -3.61 5.63
N HIS A 93 18.69 -4.15 5.43
CA HIS A 93 19.75 -3.51 4.65
C HIS A 93 19.89 -4.06 3.23
N CYS A 94 19.01 -4.98 2.81
CA CYS A 94 19.11 -5.56 1.49
C CYS A 94 18.90 -4.49 0.38
N PRO A 95 19.79 -4.45 -0.63
CA PRO A 95 19.64 -3.51 -1.74
C PRO A 95 18.52 -3.93 -2.70
N LEU A 96 17.95 -2.93 -3.37
CA LEU A 96 16.93 -3.10 -4.39
C LEU A 96 17.53 -3.76 -5.64
N GLN A 97 16.70 -4.54 -6.34
CA GLN A 97 17.07 -5.12 -7.62
C GLN A 97 16.94 -4.06 -8.71
N GLU A 98 18.05 -3.74 -9.37
CA GLU A 98 18.09 -2.81 -10.51
C GLU A 98 18.11 -3.57 -11.85
N GLY A 99 17.71 -2.89 -12.92
CA GLY A 99 17.79 -3.38 -14.29
C GLY A 99 16.64 -4.32 -14.69
N PRO A 100 16.87 -5.32 -15.58
CA PRO A 100 15.80 -6.18 -16.12
C PRO A 100 15.02 -6.99 -15.08
N GLY A 101 15.55 -7.12 -13.85
CA GLY A 101 14.90 -7.81 -12.74
C GLY A 101 14.11 -6.91 -11.79
N GLU A 102 14.14 -5.59 -12.02
CA GLU A 102 13.42 -4.60 -11.21
C GLU A 102 11.92 -4.87 -11.27
N LYS A 103 11.30 -4.88 -10.09
CA LYS A 103 9.86 -5.08 -9.94
C LYS A 103 9.36 -4.19 -8.83
N LYS A 104 8.38 -3.36 -9.18
CA LYS A 104 7.67 -2.48 -8.24
C LYS A 104 6.23 -2.95 -8.12
N VAL A 105 5.69 -2.83 -6.92
CA VAL A 105 4.30 -3.18 -6.63
C VAL A 105 3.73 -2.10 -5.71
N SER A 106 2.57 -1.58 -6.08
CA SER A 106 1.81 -0.65 -5.25
C SER A 106 0.76 -1.45 -4.50
N CYS A 107 0.73 -1.28 -3.18
CA CYS A 107 -0.18 -2.02 -2.31
C CYS A 107 -0.93 -1.08 -1.37
N THR A 108 -2.22 -1.32 -1.19
CA THR A 108 -3.02 -0.75 -0.11
C THR A 108 -3.18 -1.80 1.00
N PHE A 109 -2.81 -1.43 2.22
CA PHE A 109 -2.92 -2.27 3.39
C PHE A 109 -3.84 -1.66 4.45
N VAL A 110 -4.54 -2.54 5.17
CA VAL A 110 -5.26 -2.20 6.39
C VAL A 110 -4.68 -3.04 7.53
N VAL A 111 -4.16 -2.38 8.55
CA VAL A 111 -3.53 -3.03 9.72
C VAL A 111 -4.25 -2.61 10.98
N ASP A 112 -4.74 -3.57 11.75
CA ASP A 112 -5.27 -3.35 13.10
C ASP A 112 -4.12 -3.46 14.11
N SER A 113 -3.82 -2.38 14.81
CA SER A 113 -2.84 -2.36 15.90
C SER A 113 -3.57 -2.36 17.23
N GLN A 114 -3.18 -3.25 18.13
CA GLN A 114 -3.71 -3.34 19.48
C GLN A 114 -2.54 -3.18 20.47
N PRO A 115 -2.06 -1.93 20.71
CA PRO A 115 -0.87 -1.67 21.52
C PRO A 115 -0.97 -2.20 22.95
N TRP A 116 -2.18 -2.22 23.53
CA TRP A 116 -2.44 -2.69 24.90
C TRP A 116 -2.11 -4.18 25.11
N ILE A 117 -2.08 -4.97 24.04
CA ILE A 117 -1.68 -6.39 24.06
C ILE A 117 -0.53 -6.68 23.08
N THR A 118 0.15 -5.65 22.58
CA THR A 118 1.27 -5.77 21.64
C THR A 118 0.95 -6.64 20.41
N GLN A 119 -0.29 -6.58 19.93
CA GLN A 119 -0.74 -7.34 18.77
C GLN A 119 -0.89 -6.43 17.56
N PHE A 120 -0.42 -6.88 16.40
CA PHE A 120 -0.60 -6.19 15.12
C PHE A 120 -1.08 -7.22 14.10
N THR A 121 -2.18 -6.91 13.42
CA THR A 121 -2.85 -7.86 12.52
C THR A 121 -3.06 -7.22 11.16
N LEU A 122 -2.57 -7.89 10.11
CA LEU A 122 -2.94 -7.53 8.74
C LEU A 122 -4.41 -7.91 8.50
N VAL A 123 -5.26 -6.90 8.31
CA VAL A 123 -6.70 -7.08 8.07
C VAL A 123 -6.99 -7.27 6.59
N ASN A 124 -6.36 -6.45 5.75
CA ASN A 124 -6.55 -6.51 4.30
C ASN A 124 -5.29 -6.05 3.57
N SER A 125 -5.05 -6.62 2.40
CA SER A 125 -3.99 -6.24 1.48
C SER A 125 -4.50 -6.35 0.05
N THR A 126 -4.37 -5.28 -0.74
CA THR A 126 -4.65 -5.28 -2.17
C THR A 126 -3.43 -4.72 -2.89
N CYS A 127 -2.88 -5.46 -3.87
CA CYS A 127 -1.64 -5.10 -4.54
C CYS A 127 -1.78 -5.15 -6.07
N GLN A 128 -1.09 -4.25 -6.75
CA GLN A 128 -1.00 -4.17 -8.20
C GLN A 128 0.46 -4.02 -8.63
N GLN A 129 0.87 -4.84 -9.60
CA GLN A 129 2.24 -4.82 -10.10
C GLN A 129 2.41 -3.67 -11.11
N ASN A 130 3.40 -2.83 -10.88
CA ASN A 130 3.79 -1.80 -11.82
C ASN A 130 4.86 -2.42 -12.72
N GLN A 131 4.57 -2.57 -14.02
CA GLN A 131 5.63 -2.91 -14.97
C GLN A 131 6.54 -1.69 -15.06
N GLY A 132 7.73 -1.79 -14.47
CA GLY A 132 8.79 -0.81 -14.71
C GLY A 132 9.15 -0.91 -16.19
N GLU A 133 8.82 0.12 -16.97
CA GLU A 133 9.43 0.32 -18.28
C GLU A 133 10.92 0.52 -18.03
N GLY A 134 11.69 -0.58 -18.04
CA GLY A 134 13.15 -0.49 -18.08
C GLY A 134 13.55 0.31 -19.32
N PRO A 135 14.74 0.94 -19.33
CA PRO A 135 15.28 1.51 -20.56
C PRO A 135 15.15 0.47 -21.68
N PRO A 136 14.63 0.84 -22.87
CA PRO A 136 14.47 -0.10 -23.96
C PRO A 136 15.78 -0.85 -24.15
N ALA A 137 15.69 -2.19 -24.22
CA ALA A 137 16.85 -3.03 -24.44
C ALA A 137 17.67 -2.43 -25.60
N PRO A 138 19.00 -2.29 -25.46
CA PRO A 138 19.80 -1.86 -26.59
C PRO A 138 19.48 -2.79 -27.75
N ALA A 139 19.11 -2.21 -28.89
CA ALA A 139 18.84 -2.98 -30.10
C ALA A 139 20.05 -3.89 -30.32
N ALA A 140 19.80 -5.20 -30.44
CA ALA A 140 20.86 -6.13 -30.77
C ALA A 140 21.50 -5.65 -32.07
N ASP A 141 22.78 -5.27 -32.01
CA ASP A 141 23.56 -4.98 -33.21
C ASP A 141 23.47 -6.22 -34.12
N PRO A 142 23.15 -6.05 -35.42
CA PRO A 142 23.20 -7.15 -36.36
C PRO A 142 24.59 -7.77 -36.31
N LEU A 143 24.65 -9.08 -36.06
CA LEU A 143 25.87 -9.86 -36.17
C LEU A 143 26.52 -9.56 -37.53
N PRO A 144 27.81 -9.20 -37.59
CA PRO A 144 28.49 -9.03 -38.86
C PRO A 144 28.46 -10.35 -39.62
N LEU A 145 27.85 -10.31 -40.81
CA LEU A 145 27.70 -11.40 -41.75
C LEU A 145 28.93 -11.45 -42.67
N ASP A 146 30.14 -11.56 -42.10
CA ASP A 146 31.36 -11.72 -42.90
C ASP A 146 32.36 -12.58 -42.12
N ASP A 147 32.29 -13.89 -42.34
CA ASP A 147 33.45 -14.79 -42.46
C ASP A 147 32.94 -16.21 -42.73
N VAL A 148 32.38 -16.42 -43.94
CA VAL A 148 32.30 -17.76 -44.53
C VAL A 148 33.38 -17.81 -45.63
N PRO A 149 34.54 -18.45 -45.38
CA PRO A 149 35.52 -18.64 -46.43
C PRO A 149 35.01 -19.73 -47.37
N GLY A 150 34.70 -19.33 -48.61
CA GLY A 150 34.57 -20.25 -49.73
C GLY A 150 35.81 -20.17 -50.61
N SER A 151 36.65 -21.20 -50.56
CA SER A 151 37.44 -21.80 -51.66
C SER A 151 38.32 -22.91 -51.10
#